data_AF-A0A3R9E8V7-F1
#
_entry.id   AF-A0A3R9E8V7-F1
#
_cell.length_a   1.000
_cell.length_b   1.000
_cell.length_c   1.000
_cell.angle_alpha   90.00
_cell.angle_beta   90.00
_cell.angle_gamma   90.00
#
_symmetry.space_group_name_H-M   'P 1'
#
loop_
_entity.id
_entity.type
_entity.pdbx_description
1 polymer ?
#
loop_
_entity_poly.entity_id
_entity_poly.type
_entity_poly.pdbx_seq_one_letter_code
_entity_poly.pdbx_strand_id
1 'polypeptide(L)' 'MDRQRILFYGFIIGATLMVLPIPMFFFWRDVSDVVDAAFDYLGFILFVVCGVPLIKDILKTVLGIDKNIMK' A
#
# COMPACT_ATOMS: atom_id res chain seq x y z
N MET A 1 -14.97 -6.16 -9.51
CA MET A 1 -14.41 -4.81 -9.59
C MET A 1 -13.96 -4.27 -8.23
N ASP A 2 -14.60 -4.69 -7.12
CA ASP A 2 -14.31 -4.18 -5.76
C ASP A 2 -12.98 -4.63 -5.15
N ARG A 3 -12.57 -5.89 -5.35
CA ARG A 3 -11.35 -6.43 -4.75
C ARG A 3 -10.07 -5.75 -5.25
N GLN A 4 -10.03 -5.44 -6.55
CA GLN A 4 -8.90 -4.75 -7.18
C GLN A 4 -8.80 -3.29 -6.69
N ARG A 5 -9.96 -2.63 -6.47
CA ARG A 5 -9.99 -1.29 -5.86
C ARG A 5 -9.49 -1.31 -4.42
N ILE A 6 -9.91 -2.28 -3.60
CA ILE A 6 -9.45 -2.41 -2.20
C ILE A 6 -7.93 -2.60 -2.14
N LEU A 7 -7.37 -3.44 -3.02
CA LEU A 7 -5.91 -3.63 -3.11
C LEU A 7 -5.17 -2.37 -3.54
N PHE A 8 -5.76 -1.60 -4.48
CA PHE A 8 -5.18 -0.34 -4.94
C PHE A 8 -5.21 0.74 -3.85
N TYR A 9 -6.33 0.87 -3.11
CA TYR A 9 -6.42 1.78 -1.98
C TYR A 9 -5.48 1.38 -0.84
N GLY A 10 -5.38 0.08 -0.54
CA GLY A 10 -4.42 -0.43 0.45
C GLY A 10 -2.96 -0.14 0.07
N PHE A 11 -2.63 -0.25 -1.23
CA PHE A 11 -1.31 0.10 -1.76
C PHE A 11 -1.02 1.60 -1.63
N ILE A 12 -1.96 2.47 -2.00
CA ILE A 12 -1.82 3.93 -1.85
C ILE A 12 -1.66 4.29 -0.37
N ILE A 13 -2.45 3.73 0.53
CA ILE A 13 -2.36 3.99 1.97
C ILE A 13 -0.99 3.55 2.52
N GLY A 14 -0.52 2.36 2.15
CA GLY A 14 0.82 1.88 2.54
C GLY A 14 1.95 2.78 2.02
N ALA A 15 1.88 3.19 0.76
CA ALA A 15 2.86 4.12 0.18
C ALA A 15 2.80 5.50 0.83
N THR A 16 1.60 5.99 1.14
CA THR A 16 1.38 7.27 1.82
C THR A 16 1.98 7.24 3.23
N LEU A 17 1.78 6.14 3.98
CA LEU A 17 2.35 5.93 5.30
C LEU A 17 3.88 5.91 5.32
N MET A 18 4.53 5.41 4.26
CA MET A 18 6.01 5.42 4.14
C MET A 18 6.58 6.75 3.65
N VAL A 19 5.83 7.53 2.87
CA VAL A 19 6.34 8.74 2.19
C VAL A 19 6.00 10.02 2.96
N LEU A 20 4.83 10.08 3.59
CA LEU A 20 4.43 11.26 4.35
C LEU A 20 4.98 11.17 5.77
N PRO A 21 5.94 12.04 6.14
CA PRO A 21 6.25 12.22 7.55
C PRO A 21 4.96 12.64 8.25
N ILE A 22 4.59 11.91 9.29
CA ILE A 22 3.40 12.22 10.08
C ILE A 22 3.58 13.66 10.55
N PRO A 23 2.67 14.60 10.19
CA PRO A 23 2.81 15.97 10.61
C PRO A 23 2.90 15.96 12.13
N MET A 24 4.03 16.46 12.66
CA MET A 24 4.42 16.52 14.08
C MET A 24 3.48 17.40 14.93
N PHE A 25 2.18 17.45 14.62
CA PHE A 25 1.19 18.01 15.50
C PHE A 25 0.98 17.03 16.66
N PHE A 26 1.63 17.35 17.78
CA PHE A 26 1.18 17.19 19.17
C PHE A 26 1.84 16.22 20.14
N PHE A 27 2.79 15.34 19.79
CA PHE A 27 3.32 14.41 20.80
C PHE A 27 4.85 14.40 20.90
N TRP A 28 5.30 14.50 22.17
CA TRP A 28 6.66 14.42 22.70
C TRP A 28 7.69 13.78 21.76
N ARG A 29 8.80 14.49 21.52
CA ARG A 29 9.96 14.06 20.72
C ARG A 29 10.50 12.67 21.05
N ASP A 30 10.38 12.21 22.30
CA ASP A 30 10.85 10.88 22.70
C ASP A 30 9.89 9.74 22.30
N VAL A 31 8.62 10.05 22.04
CA VAL A 31 7.62 9.08 21.55
C VAL A 31 7.56 9.09 20.03
N SER A 32 7.88 10.22 19.39
CA SER A 32 7.82 10.34 17.92
C SER A 32 8.78 9.39 17.20
N ASP A 33 9.99 9.17 17.70
CA ASP A 33 10.97 8.30 17.01
C ASP A 33 10.51 6.83 16.95
N VAL A 34 9.89 6.32 18.03
CA VAL A 34 9.36 4.94 18.07
C VAL A 34 8.12 4.83 17.19
N VAL A 35 7.29 5.86 17.19
CA VAL A 35 6.06 5.91 16.40
C VAL A 35 6.36 6.00 14.92
N ASP A 36 7.29 6.86 14.51
CA ASP A 36 7.73 6.99 13.11
C ASP A 36 8.30 5.67 12.60
N ALA A 37 9.19 5.03 13.36
CA ALA A 37 9.69 3.70 13.00
C ALA A 37 8.57 2.67 12.87
N ALA A 38 7.61 2.65 13.81
CA ALA A 38 6.48 1.71 13.75
C ALA A 38 5.57 1.96 12.54
N PHE A 39 5.32 3.21 12.18
CA PHE A 39 4.53 3.57 11.00
C PHE A 39 5.25 3.23 9.70
N ASP A 40 6.57 3.39 9.63
CA ASP A 40 7.38 2.95 8.48
C ASP A 40 7.31 1.43 8.30
N TYR A 41 7.45 0.67 9.38
CA TYR A 41 7.33 -0.79 9.33
C TYR A 41 5.92 -1.24 8.94
N LEU A 42 4.87 -0.61 9.49
CA LEU A 42 3.48 -0.91 9.13
C LEU A 42 3.17 -0.53 7.68
N GLY A 43 3.67 0.62 7.23
CA GLY A 43 3.57 1.09 5.85
C GLY A 43 4.25 0.12 4.89
N PHE A 44 5.44 -0.37 5.24
CA PHE A 44 6.16 -1.39 4.45
C PHE A 44 5.38 -2.70 4.35
N ILE A 45 4.84 -3.20 5.46
CA ILE A 45 4.05 -4.43 5.48
C ILE A 45 2.81 -4.27 4.60
N LEU A 46 2.07 -3.16 4.74
CA LEU A 46 0.90 -2.86 3.90
C LEU A 46 1.29 -2.74 2.42
N PHE A 47 2.39 -2.08 2.12
CA PHE A 47 2.90 -1.91 0.76
C PHE A 47 3.23 -3.27 0.12
N VAL A 48 3.90 -4.17 0.83
CA VAL A 48 4.24 -5.50 0.31
C VAL A 48 2.99 -6.37 0.18
N VAL A 49 2.13 -6.42 1.21
CA VAL A 49 0.94 -7.28 1.23
C VAL A 49 -0.08 -6.85 0.18
N CYS A 50 -0.25 -5.55 -0.05
CA CYS A 50 -1.15 -5.03 -1.09
C CYS A 50 -0.47 -4.93 -2.47
N GLY A 51 0.81 -4.62 -2.52
CA GLY A 51 1.55 -4.41 -3.77
C GLY A 51 1.82 -5.70 -4.54
N VAL A 52 2.23 -6.79 -3.88
CA VAL A 52 2.50 -8.09 -4.53
C VAL A 52 1.27 -8.65 -5.28
N PRO A 53 0.07 -8.77 -4.68
CA PRO A 53 -1.11 -9.25 -5.39
C PRO A 53 -1.58 -8.26 -6.47
N LEU A 54 -1.44 -6.95 -6.24
CA LEU A 54 -1.80 -5.92 -7.23
C LEU A 54 -0.91 -6.01 -8.48
N ILE A 55 0.40 -6.13 -8.30
CA ILE A 55 1.36 -6.32 -9.40
C ILE A 55 1.04 -7.61 -10.15
N LYS A 56 0.69 -8.69 -9.44
CA LYS A 56 0.30 -9.96 -10.06
C LYS A 56 -0.97 -9.82 -10.91
N ASP A 57 -1.98 -9.10 -10.42
CA ASP A 57 -3.21 -8.83 -11.18
C ASP A 57 -2.93 -7.94 -12.39
N ILE A 58 -2.13 -6.87 -12.25
CA ILE A 58 -1.74 -5.99 -13.35
C ILE A 58 -0.94 -6.77 -14.40
N LEU A 59 0.06 -7.55 -13.99
CA LEU A 59 0.85 -8.37 -14.92
C LEU A 59 -0.02 -9.40 -15.62
N LYS A 60 -1.00 -9.99 -14.94
CA LYS A 60 -1.94 -10.93 -15.57
C LYS A 60 -2.80 -10.24 -16.64
N THR A 61 -3.28 -9.02 -16.37
CA THR A 61 -4.03 -8.21 -17.34
C THR A 61 -3.16 -7.73 -18.49
N VAL A 62 -1.94 -7.26 -18.22
CA VAL A 62 -1.00 -6.70 -19.21
C VAL A 62 -0.36 -7.78 -20.08
N LEU A 63 0.03 -8.92 -19.51
CA LEU A 63 0.59 -10.07 -20.24
C LEU A 63 -0.49 -10.86 -21.02
N GLY A 64 -1.73 -10.38 -21.05
CA GLY A 64 -2.77 -10.94 -21.92
C GLY A 64 -3.19 -12.37 -21.56
N ILE A 65 -3.03 -12.80 -20.30
CA ILE A 65 -3.71 -14.01 -19.77
C ILE A 65 -5.16 -13.65 -19.40
N ASP A 66 -5.73 -12.68 -20.09
CA ASP A 66 -7.15 -12.42 -20.12
C ASP A 66 -7.66 -12.75 -21.53
N LYS A 67 -7.94 -14.04 -21.71
CA LYS A 67 -8.59 -14.57 -22.90
C LYS A 67 -10.12 -14.35 -22.83
N ASN A 68 -10.64 -13.48 -21.94
CA ASN A 68 -12.08 -13.50 -21.66
C ASN A 68 -12.71 -12.20 -21.11
N ILE A 69 -12.17 -11.01 -21.36
CA ILE A 69 -12.95 -9.75 -21.27
C ILE A 69 -13.50 -9.41 -22.65
N MET A 70 -14.35 -10.31 -23.17
CA MET A 70 -15.28 -10.03 -24.28
C MET A 70 -16.26 -11.20 -24.41
N LYS A 71 -17.01 -11.48 -23.34
CA LYS A 71 -18.26 -12.26 -23.42
C LYS A 71 -19.20 -11.86 -22.31
#